data_AF-A0A4Q9M3R7-F1
#
_entry.id   AF-A0A4Q9M3R7-F1
#
_cell.length_a   1.000
_cell.length_b   1.000
_cell.length_c   1.000
_cell.angle_alpha   90.00
_cell.angle_beta   90.00
_cell.angle_gamma   90.00
#
_symmetry.space_group_name_H-M   'P 1'
#
loop_
_entity.id
_entity.type
_entity.pdbx_description
1 polymer ?
#
loop_
_entity_poly.entity_id
_entity_poly.type
_entity_poly.pdbx_seq_one_letter_code
_entity_poly.pdbx_strand_id
1 'polypeptide(L)'
;EEEPEFGSNDPTGTLPEPTLEELKQAIAFIKALKGATLEESGLDPQVIERMHNPQRDGDLPDLTAPENRELHQALKQFIVNGHSEQAYRDNRAIAMEFTEGLVLPTYEAMQKLVQELSGVVPIVTDMCPETCVAYTGPFAALDRCPY
;
A
#
# COMPACT_ATOMS: atom_id res chain seq x y z
N GLU A 1 9.06 34.43 -7.84
CA GLU A 1 10.08 33.45 -7.45
C GLU A 1 9.34 32.29 -6.83
N GLU A 2 9.50 31.08 -7.37
CA GLU A 2 8.97 29.86 -6.75
C GLU A 2 9.78 29.60 -5.48
N GLU A 3 9.10 29.46 -4.35
CA GLU A 3 9.77 29.07 -3.11
C GLU A 3 10.40 27.69 -3.29
N PRO A 4 11.64 27.48 -2.83
CA PRO A 4 12.31 26.19 -2.99
C PRO A 4 11.54 25.10 -2.25
N GLU A 5 11.39 23.95 -2.92
CA GLU A 5 10.69 22.76 -2.46
C GLU A 5 11.53 22.03 -1.41
N PHE A 6 11.70 22.62 -0.23
CA PHE A 6 12.24 21.92 0.94
C PHE A 6 11.11 21.61 1.93
N GLY A 7 11.19 20.47 2.62
CA GLY A 7 10.22 20.13 3.66
C GLY A 7 10.33 21.15 4.79
N SER A 8 9.22 21.59 5.36
CA SER A 8 9.19 22.59 6.45
C SER A 8 10.01 22.20 7.70
N ASN A 9 10.42 20.93 7.81
CA ASN A 9 11.26 20.39 8.89
C ASN A 9 12.73 20.24 8.51
N ASP A 10 13.11 20.46 7.25
CA ASP A 10 14.49 20.32 6.83
C ASP A 10 15.30 21.54 7.30
N PRO A 11 16.39 21.36 8.05
CA PRO A 11 17.26 22.46 8.42
C PRO A 11 17.82 23.10 7.15
N THR A 12 17.41 24.34 6.87
CA THR A 12 17.93 25.11 5.74
C THR A 12 19.27 25.74 6.09
N GLY A 13 20.23 25.69 5.16
CA GLY A 13 21.57 26.26 5.36
C GLY A 13 22.69 25.33 4.93
N THR A 14 23.85 25.44 5.58
CA THR A 14 24.98 24.55 5.31
C THR A 14 24.68 23.18 5.91
N LEU A 15 24.75 22.12 5.09
CA LEU A 15 24.58 20.75 5.57
C LEU A 15 25.64 20.44 6.64
N PRO A 16 25.26 19.75 7.74
CA PRO A 16 26.22 19.33 8.74
C PRO A 16 27.24 18.37 8.14
N GLU A 17 28.45 18.34 8.70
CA GLU A 17 29.44 17.32 8.31
C GLU A 17 28.92 15.93 8.68
N PRO A 18 28.89 14.99 7.72
CA PRO A 18 28.37 13.66 7.98
C PRO A 18 29.29 12.89 8.92
N THR A 19 28.70 12.18 9.86
CA THR A 19 29.43 11.26 10.73
C THR A 19 29.87 10.02 9.96
N LEU A 20 30.92 9.35 10.44
CA LEU A 20 31.36 8.09 9.86
C LEU A 20 30.26 7.01 9.90
N GLU A 21 29.40 7.04 10.92
CA GLU A 21 28.32 6.07 11.07
C GLU A 21 27.20 6.29 10.03
N GLU A 22 26.78 7.52 9.81
CA GLU A 22 25.82 7.87 8.75
C GLU A 22 26.34 7.46 7.38
N LEU A 23 27.64 7.69 7.11
CA LEU A 23 28.26 7.27 5.85
C LEU A 23 28.26 5.74 5.69
N LYS A 24 28.59 4.99 6.75
CA LYS A 24 28.53 3.51 6.72
C LYS A 24 27.11 3.02 6.47
N GLN A 25 26.13 3.61 7.14
CA GLN A 25 24.73 3.27 6.97
C GLN A 25 24.26 3.54 5.54
N ALA A 26 24.55 4.73 4.99
CA ALA A 26 24.23 5.07 3.61
C ALA A 26 24.87 4.08 2.62
N ILE A 27 26.14 3.72 2.82
CA ILE A 27 26.82 2.71 2.00
C ILE A 27 26.13 1.34 2.11
N ALA A 28 25.67 0.95 3.29
CA ALA A 28 24.94 -0.31 3.48
C ALA A 28 23.61 -0.32 2.70
N PHE A 29 22.84 0.77 2.74
CA PHE A 29 21.62 0.91 1.94
C PHE A 29 21.91 0.90 0.44
N ILE A 30 22.95 1.61 -0.02
CA ILE A 30 23.36 1.59 -1.44
C ILE A 30 23.68 0.16 -1.89
N LYS A 31 24.39 -0.62 -1.07
CA LYS A 31 24.68 -2.02 -1.38
C LYS A 31 23.42 -2.87 -1.44
N ALA A 32 22.51 -2.71 -0.48
CA ALA A 32 21.24 -3.43 -0.45
C ALA A 32 20.40 -3.13 -1.71
N LEU A 33 20.25 -1.85 -2.06
CA LEU A 33 19.49 -1.43 -3.24
C LEU A 33 20.09 -1.96 -4.56
N LYS A 34 21.42 -2.01 -4.67
CA LYS A 34 22.10 -2.57 -5.86
C LYS A 34 21.85 -4.07 -6.05
N GLY A 35 21.60 -4.79 -4.96
CA GLY A 35 21.32 -6.23 -4.97
C GLY A 35 19.84 -6.57 -4.87
N ALA A 36 18.94 -5.58 -4.80
CA ALA A 36 17.53 -5.81 -4.54
C ALA A 36 16.88 -6.65 -5.64
N THR A 37 16.10 -7.64 -5.22
CA THR A 37 15.34 -8.54 -6.09
C THR A 37 13.87 -8.49 -5.71
N LEU A 38 12.99 -8.99 -6.58
CA LEU A 38 11.56 -9.05 -6.29
C LEU A 38 11.28 -10.09 -5.19
N GLU A 39 12.06 -11.17 -5.17
CA GLU A 39 11.99 -12.27 -4.22
C GLU A 39 12.35 -11.84 -2.79
N GLU A 40 13.19 -10.82 -2.64
CA GLU A 40 13.57 -10.25 -1.34
C GLU A 40 12.74 -9.02 -0.95
N SER A 41 11.73 -8.66 -1.74
CA SER A 41 10.90 -7.46 -1.50
C SER A 41 9.96 -7.56 -0.30
N GLY A 42 9.73 -8.77 0.24
CA GLY A 42 8.72 -9.03 1.27
C GLY A 42 7.30 -9.23 0.73
N LEU A 43 7.13 -9.26 -0.59
CA LEU A 43 5.85 -9.61 -1.22
C LEU A 43 5.54 -11.10 -1.08
N ASP A 44 4.24 -11.43 -1.01
CA ASP A 44 3.79 -12.81 -1.05
C ASP A 44 4.19 -13.48 -2.37
N PRO A 45 4.68 -14.74 -2.35
CA PRO A 45 5.11 -15.43 -3.57
C PRO A 45 4.07 -15.48 -4.70
N GLN A 46 2.77 -15.52 -4.38
CA GLN A 46 1.70 -15.49 -5.39
C GLN A 46 1.59 -14.12 -6.07
N VAL A 47 1.89 -13.04 -5.34
CA VAL A 47 1.95 -11.69 -5.93
C VAL A 47 3.15 -11.60 -6.87
N ILE A 48 4.30 -12.12 -6.45
CA ILE A 48 5.51 -12.18 -7.29
C ILE A 48 5.24 -12.98 -8.57
N GLU A 49 4.60 -14.14 -8.45
CA GLU A 49 4.19 -14.97 -9.59
C GLU A 49 3.27 -14.20 -10.56
N ARG A 50 2.28 -13.48 -10.03
CA ARG A 50 1.38 -12.61 -10.82
C ARG A 50 2.12 -11.45 -11.48
N MET A 51 3.14 -10.89 -10.86
CA MET A 51 3.95 -9.82 -11.47
C MET A 51 4.77 -10.34 -12.64
N HIS A 52 5.30 -11.57 -12.54
CA HIS A 52 5.96 -12.24 -13.66
C HIS A 52 4.97 -12.71 -14.74
N ASN A 53 3.72 -12.99 -14.37
CA ASN A 53 2.66 -13.48 -15.24
C ASN A 53 1.41 -12.58 -15.12
N PRO A 54 1.46 -11.33 -15.65
CA PRO A 54 0.36 -10.39 -15.51
C PRO A 54 -0.91 -10.94 -16.17
N GLN A 55 -2.05 -10.74 -15.49
CA GLN A 55 -3.36 -11.06 -16.04
C GLN A 55 -3.61 -10.28 -17.33
N ARG A 56 -4.30 -10.91 -18.29
CA ARG A 56 -4.67 -10.26 -19.55
C ARG A 56 -6.03 -9.57 -19.39
N ASP A 57 -6.30 -8.57 -20.22
CA ASP A 57 -7.56 -7.82 -20.17
C ASP A 57 -8.83 -8.71 -20.25
N GLY A 58 -8.72 -9.90 -20.86
CA GLY A 58 -9.81 -10.88 -20.93
C GLY A 58 -10.08 -11.66 -19.63
N ASP A 59 -9.21 -11.55 -18.63
CA ASP A 59 -9.33 -12.23 -17.34
C ASP A 59 -10.06 -11.34 -16.29
N LEU A 60 -10.27 -10.05 -16.60
CA LEU A 60 -10.95 -9.11 -15.72
C LEU A 60 -12.46 -9.06 -16.01
N PRO A 61 -13.31 -8.92 -14.97
CA PRO A 61 -14.75 -8.77 -15.17
C PRO A 61 -15.07 -7.44 -15.86
N ASP A 62 -15.98 -7.47 -16.83
CA ASP A 62 -16.56 -6.24 -17.38
C ASP A 62 -17.48 -5.60 -16.34
N LEU A 63 -16.95 -4.61 -15.62
CA LEU A 63 -17.67 -3.88 -14.56
C LEU A 63 -18.87 -3.08 -15.08
N THR A 64 -19.01 -2.92 -16.41
CA THR A 64 -20.14 -2.23 -17.04
C THR A 64 -21.24 -3.20 -17.46
N ALA A 65 -20.96 -4.51 -17.49
CA ALA A 65 -21.94 -5.52 -17.84
C ALA A 65 -23.08 -5.60 -16.81
N PRO A 66 -24.34 -5.81 -17.23
CA PRO A 66 -25.50 -5.84 -16.33
C PRO A 66 -25.39 -6.86 -15.17
N GLU A 67 -24.78 -8.01 -15.42
CA GLU A 67 -24.55 -9.07 -14.42
C GLU A 67 -23.59 -8.66 -13.30
N ASN A 68 -22.71 -7.67 -13.55
CA ASN A 68 -21.74 -7.17 -12.58
C ASN A 68 -22.22 -5.92 -11.83
N ARG A 69 -23.51 -5.58 -11.90
CA ARG A 69 -24.07 -4.36 -11.30
C ARG A 69 -23.84 -4.27 -9.79
N GLU A 70 -23.99 -5.38 -9.07
CA GLU A 70 -23.76 -5.43 -7.61
C GLU A 70 -22.28 -5.24 -7.26
N LEU A 71 -21.38 -5.88 -8.02
CA LEU A 71 -19.93 -5.72 -7.90
C LEU A 71 -19.52 -4.26 -8.14
N HIS A 72 -20.05 -3.65 -9.20
CA HIS A 72 -19.80 -2.26 -9.54
C HIS A 72 -20.33 -1.30 -8.45
N GLN A 73 -21.51 -1.57 -7.88
CA GLN A 73 -22.01 -0.83 -6.72
C GLN A 73 -21.07 -0.97 -5.51
N ALA A 74 -20.64 -2.19 -5.18
CA ALA A 74 -19.73 -2.46 -4.08
C ALA A 74 -18.40 -1.71 -4.22
N LEU A 75 -17.81 -1.73 -5.41
CA LEU A 75 -16.57 -1.00 -5.74
C LEU A 75 -16.74 0.51 -5.58
N LYS A 76 -17.82 1.09 -6.12
CA LYS A 76 -18.13 2.52 -5.97
C LYS A 76 -18.28 2.92 -4.51
N GLN A 77 -19.02 2.12 -3.75
CA GLN A 77 -19.21 2.36 -2.33
C GLN A 77 -17.86 2.27 -1.59
N PHE A 78 -17.04 1.27 -1.87
CA PHE A 78 -15.72 1.13 -1.26
C PHE A 78 -14.82 2.35 -1.54
N ILE A 79 -14.76 2.81 -2.79
CA ILE A 79 -13.97 3.98 -3.19
C ILE A 79 -14.48 5.26 -2.51
N VAL A 80 -15.79 5.49 -2.48
CA VAL A 80 -16.38 6.72 -1.89
C VAL A 80 -16.17 6.79 -0.37
N ASN A 81 -16.18 5.64 0.32
CA ASN A 81 -15.89 5.58 1.76
C ASN A 81 -14.40 5.71 2.08
N GLY A 82 -13.52 5.61 1.07
CA GLY A 82 -12.08 5.76 1.21
C GLY A 82 -11.51 4.79 2.25
N HIS A 83 -10.86 5.34 3.27
CA HIS A 83 -10.20 4.57 4.34
C HIS A 83 -11.10 4.30 5.56
N SER A 84 -12.37 4.73 5.54
CA SER A 84 -13.26 4.51 6.69
C SER A 84 -13.95 3.14 6.60
N GLU A 85 -13.37 2.17 7.31
CA GLU A 85 -13.97 0.84 7.48
C GLU A 85 -15.40 0.93 8.03
N GLN A 86 -15.60 1.73 9.09
CA GLN A 86 -16.91 1.88 9.72
C GLN A 86 -17.95 2.46 8.75
N ALA A 87 -17.60 3.52 8.00
CA ALA A 87 -18.52 4.11 7.03
C ALA A 87 -18.88 3.14 5.90
N TYR A 88 -17.93 2.32 5.45
CA TYR A 88 -18.23 1.25 4.49
C TYR A 88 -19.23 0.24 5.05
N ARG A 89 -19.02 -0.22 6.30
CA ARG A 89 -19.89 -1.21 6.96
C ARG A 89 -21.32 -0.68 7.16
N ASP A 90 -21.46 0.56 7.59
CA ASP A 90 -22.77 1.19 7.81
C ASP A 90 -23.53 1.35 6.49
N ASN A 91 -22.87 1.89 5.47
CA ASN A 91 -23.47 2.04 4.13
C ASN A 91 -23.85 0.68 3.52
N ARG A 92 -23.04 -0.36 3.77
CA ARG A 92 -23.30 -1.73 3.30
C ARG A 92 -24.56 -2.28 3.96
N ALA A 93 -24.67 -2.12 5.28
CA ALA A 93 -25.83 -2.58 6.03
C ALA A 93 -27.11 -1.89 5.55
N ILE A 94 -27.07 -0.56 5.39
CA ILE A 94 -28.19 0.24 4.87
C ILE A 94 -28.59 -0.25 3.47
N ALA A 95 -27.64 -0.40 2.54
CA ALA A 95 -27.95 -0.84 1.17
C ALA A 95 -28.64 -2.22 1.13
N MET A 96 -28.19 -3.16 1.96
CA MET A 96 -28.75 -4.51 2.06
C MET A 96 -30.11 -4.55 2.79
N GLU A 97 -30.38 -3.61 3.70
CA GLU A 97 -31.66 -3.49 4.40
C GLU A 97 -32.78 -3.05 3.44
N PHE A 98 -32.49 -2.11 2.54
CA PHE A 98 -33.48 -1.53 1.63
C PHE A 98 -33.65 -2.29 0.31
N THR A 99 -32.70 -3.16 -0.06
CA THR A 99 -32.70 -3.87 -1.35
C THR A 99 -32.81 -5.37 -1.13
N GLU A 100 -34.01 -5.92 -1.35
CA GLU A 100 -34.24 -7.36 -1.21
C GLU A 100 -33.32 -8.17 -2.15
N GLY A 101 -32.64 -9.18 -1.59
CA GLY A 101 -31.73 -10.05 -2.32
C GLY A 101 -30.32 -9.50 -2.54
N LEU A 102 -30.05 -8.23 -2.21
CA LEU A 102 -28.72 -7.65 -2.37
C LEU A 102 -27.73 -8.19 -1.33
N VAL A 103 -26.59 -8.70 -1.80
CA VAL A 103 -25.50 -9.16 -0.93
C VAL A 103 -24.19 -8.51 -1.37
N LEU A 104 -23.79 -7.46 -0.65
CA LEU A 104 -22.50 -6.81 -0.90
C LEU A 104 -21.36 -7.49 -0.12
N PRO A 105 -20.13 -7.54 -0.65
CA PRO A 105 -18.96 -8.08 0.06
C PRO A 105 -18.69 -7.36 1.39
N THR A 106 -17.98 -8.00 2.32
CA THR A 106 -17.48 -7.31 3.53
C THR A 106 -16.36 -6.34 3.19
N TYR A 107 -15.94 -5.52 4.15
CA TYR A 107 -14.82 -4.58 3.95
C TYR A 107 -13.53 -5.31 3.55
N GLU A 108 -13.21 -6.40 4.24
CA GLU A 108 -12.03 -7.23 3.99
C GLU A 108 -12.13 -7.93 2.63
N ALA A 109 -13.32 -8.43 2.29
CA ALA A 109 -13.56 -9.03 0.98
C ALA A 109 -13.37 -7.99 -0.14
N MET A 110 -13.78 -6.74 0.09
CA MET A 110 -13.48 -5.64 -0.84
C MET A 110 -12.00 -5.32 -0.94
N GLN A 111 -11.28 -5.27 0.19
CA GLN A 111 -9.82 -5.06 0.17
C GLN A 111 -9.13 -6.14 -0.67
N LYS A 112 -9.49 -7.41 -0.47
CA LYS A 112 -8.95 -8.54 -1.24
C LYS A 112 -9.31 -8.44 -2.71
N LEU A 113 -10.58 -8.15 -3.02
CA LEU A 113 -11.06 -7.98 -4.39
C LEU A 113 -10.32 -6.85 -5.12
N VAL A 114 -10.14 -5.69 -4.48
CA VAL A 114 -9.41 -4.57 -5.08
C VAL A 114 -7.95 -4.93 -5.31
N GLN A 115 -7.31 -5.66 -4.39
CA GLN A 115 -5.94 -6.16 -4.57
C GLN A 115 -5.81 -7.13 -5.75
N GLU A 116 -6.82 -8.00 -5.94
CA GLU A 116 -6.88 -8.94 -7.07
C GLU A 116 -7.09 -8.21 -8.40
N LEU A 117 -8.08 -7.29 -8.46
CA LEU A 117 -8.42 -6.57 -9.69
C LEU A 117 -7.36 -5.56 -10.11
N SER A 118 -6.78 -4.83 -9.16
CA SER A 118 -5.80 -3.77 -9.48
C SER A 118 -4.37 -4.27 -9.55
N GLY A 119 -4.10 -5.44 -8.98
CA GLY A 119 -2.74 -5.91 -8.75
C GLY A 119 -1.98 -5.17 -7.64
N VAL A 120 -2.58 -4.13 -7.03
CA VAL A 120 -1.94 -3.30 -6.01
C VAL A 120 -2.14 -3.93 -4.64
N VAL A 121 -1.05 -4.43 -4.04
CA VAL A 121 -1.04 -5.01 -2.70
C VAL A 121 -0.18 -4.17 -1.75
N PRO A 122 -0.56 -4.06 -0.46
CA PRO A 122 0.27 -3.38 0.52
C PRO A 122 1.47 -4.25 0.92
N ILE A 123 2.64 -3.63 1.07
CA ILE A 123 3.77 -4.18 1.82
C ILE A 123 3.73 -3.50 3.19
N VAL A 124 3.49 -4.28 4.24
CA VAL A 124 3.39 -3.77 5.61
C VAL A 124 4.69 -4.09 6.33
N THR A 125 5.38 -3.04 6.76
CA THR A 125 6.61 -3.16 7.55
C THR A 125 6.48 -2.30 8.80
N ASP A 126 6.94 -2.84 9.93
CA ASP A 126 7.06 -2.09 11.17
C ASP A 126 7.98 -0.87 10.98
N MET A 127 7.64 0.21 11.67
CA MET A 127 8.39 1.46 11.63
C MET A 127 8.38 2.14 12.99
N CYS A 128 9.38 2.99 13.21
CA CYS A 128 9.42 3.88 14.36
C CYS A 128 8.25 4.88 14.35
N PRO A 129 7.43 4.94 15.42
CA PRO A 129 6.29 5.85 15.47
C PRO A 129 6.67 7.34 15.37
N GLU A 130 7.79 7.72 15.99
CA GLU A 130 8.20 9.14 16.10
C GLU A 130 9.04 9.63 14.93
N THR A 131 9.78 8.73 14.27
CA THR A 131 10.74 9.09 13.21
C THR A 131 10.35 8.54 11.83
N CYS A 132 9.29 7.74 11.75
CA CYS A 132 8.85 7.04 10.54
C CYS A 132 9.94 6.19 9.87
N VAL A 133 10.98 5.81 10.60
CA VAL A 133 12.04 4.93 10.08
C VAL A 133 11.49 3.50 10.00
N ALA A 134 11.31 3.00 8.78
CA ALA A 134 10.88 1.63 8.53
C ALA A 134 12.02 0.62 8.80
N TYR A 135 11.67 -0.52 9.38
CA TYR A 135 12.61 -1.62 9.66
C TYR A 135 12.77 -2.50 8.41
N THR A 136 13.47 -1.95 7.41
CA THR A 136 13.74 -2.62 6.12
C THR A 136 15.23 -2.59 5.78
N GLY A 137 15.65 -3.43 4.83
CA GLY A 137 17.03 -3.45 4.34
C GLY A 137 18.05 -3.61 5.48
N PRO A 138 19.08 -2.75 5.59
CA PRO A 138 20.02 -2.75 6.73
C PRO A 138 19.38 -2.65 8.12
N PHE A 139 18.14 -2.16 8.22
CA PHE A 139 17.39 -2.02 9.47
C PHE A 139 16.38 -3.14 9.74
N ALA A 140 16.29 -4.16 8.86
CA ALA A 140 15.30 -5.22 8.99
C ALA A 140 15.40 -6.04 10.30
N ALA A 141 16.57 -6.06 10.94
CA ALA A 141 16.81 -6.78 12.19
C ALA A 141 16.67 -5.90 13.46
N LEU A 142 16.29 -4.63 13.31
CA LEU A 142 16.07 -3.75 14.46
C LEU A 142 14.78 -4.12 15.19
N ASP A 143 14.86 -4.12 16.53
CA ASP A 143 13.73 -4.29 17.44
C ASP A 143 13.38 -3.00 18.19
N ARG A 144 14.11 -1.92 17.91
CA ARG A 144 14.00 -0.61 18.54
C ARG A 144 14.40 0.50 17.59
N CYS A 145 13.98 1.71 17.91
CA CYS A 145 14.30 2.87 17.09
C CYS A 145 15.80 3.18 17.07
N PRO A 146 16.38 3.41 15.88
CA PRO A 146 17.81 3.70 15.73
C PRO A 146 18.18 5.13 16.14
N TYR A 147 17.20 6.01 16.35
CA TYR A 147 17.34 7.41 16.73
C TYR A 147 16.37 7.76 17.87
#